data_AF-A6F2P6-F1
#
_entry.id   AF-A6F2P6-F1
#
_cell.length_a   1.000
_cell.length_b   1.000
_cell.length_c   1.000
_cell.angle_alpha   90.00
_cell.angle_beta   90.00
_cell.angle_gamma   90.00
#
_symmetry.space_group_name_H-M   'P 1'
#
loop_
_entity.id
_entity.type
_entity.pdbx_description
1 polymer ?
#
loop_
_entity_poly.entity_id
_entity_poly.type
_entity_poly.pdbx_seq_one_letter_code
_entity_poly.pdbx_strand_id
1 'polypeptide(L)'
;MLEALMTKHGATRKNLRNCKSYFFDKVDCGNFSFLDKFLFYPEPTFDGWQRLFDEEVEETVTDQNVKTLNNMFCGQLADYFFCIEDQDYYFKTTFGDVYDKDRKFPLRINQESQYRTIAITENAIFLQLVNRMSKWLKAKDSKEQGIARFNERYFESLLPVIDTAPFIAGSDIPRETSDGSAKPDITRAGLRTILKFSIEQPQTESGNERFEAARRLTEILMDYADDLADLRSLYAEAKRI
;
A
#
# COMPACT_ATOMS: atom_id res chain seq x y z
N MET A 1 20.49 -3.69 15.05
CA MET A 1 19.44 -4.48 14.37
C MET A 1 18.75 -3.66 13.28
N LEU A 2 18.21 -2.48 13.60
CA LEU A 2 17.62 -1.53 12.64
C LEU A 2 18.60 -1.11 11.52
N GLU A 3 19.84 -0.73 11.86
CA GLU A 3 20.86 -0.27 10.89
C GLU A 3 21.22 -1.32 9.81
N ALA A 4 21.24 -2.60 10.19
CA ALA A 4 21.51 -3.71 9.27
C ALA A 4 20.33 -3.97 8.32
N LEU A 5 19.10 -3.87 8.83
CA LEU A 5 17.86 -3.93 8.04
C LEU A 5 17.80 -2.76 7.05
N MET A 6 18.04 -1.53 7.51
CA MET A 6 17.93 -0.36 6.65
C MET A 6 19.01 -0.33 5.55
N THR A 7 20.23 -0.79 5.84
CA THR A 7 21.30 -0.92 4.81
C THR A 7 20.95 -1.97 3.75
N LYS A 8 20.31 -3.09 4.15
CA LYS A 8 19.85 -4.15 3.23
C LYS A 8 18.75 -3.66 2.28
N HIS A 9 17.94 -2.69 2.71
CA HIS A 9 16.83 -2.11 1.96
C HIS A 9 17.18 -0.78 1.25
N GLY A 10 18.48 -0.54 0.98
CA GLY A 10 18.91 0.56 0.10
C GLY A 10 19.06 1.93 0.78
N ALA A 11 18.87 2.04 2.10
CA ALA A 11 19.25 3.26 2.80
C ALA A 11 20.78 3.39 2.75
N THR A 12 21.28 4.56 2.31
CA THR A 12 22.72 4.77 2.29
C THR A 12 23.27 4.79 3.72
N ARG A 13 24.48 4.25 3.94
CA ARG A 13 25.18 4.35 5.24
C ARG A 13 25.26 5.81 5.75
N LYS A 14 25.26 6.77 4.82
CA LYS A 14 25.21 8.21 5.13
C LYS A 14 23.88 8.61 5.76
N ASN A 15 22.74 8.21 5.19
CA ASN A 15 21.41 8.52 5.75
C ASN A 15 21.26 7.93 7.15
N LEU A 16 21.71 6.69 7.35
CA LEU A 16 21.67 6.01 8.65
C LEU A 16 22.52 6.71 9.70
N ARG A 17 23.76 7.05 9.33
CA ARG A 17 24.66 7.81 10.20
C ARG A 17 24.07 9.17 10.57
N ASN A 18 23.55 9.90 9.58
CA ASN A 18 22.99 11.22 9.83
C ASN A 18 21.73 11.14 10.70
N CYS A 19 20.84 10.16 10.49
CA CYS A 19 19.64 9.97 11.32
C CYS A 19 20.01 9.56 12.75
N LYS A 20 21.01 8.67 12.89
CA LYS A 20 21.53 8.30 14.21
C LYS A 20 22.07 9.53 14.95
N SER A 21 22.89 10.33 14.28
CA SER A 21 23.45 11.54 14.88
C SER A 21 22.39 12.61 15.19
N TYR A 22 21.32 12.69 14.39
CA TYR A 22 20.19 13.57 14.66
C TYR A 22 19.36 13.13 15.86
N PHE A 23 18.84 11.89 15.86
CA PHE A 23 17.92 11.43 16.91
C PHE A 23 18.60 11.07 18.22
N PHE A 24 19.80 10.47 18.19
CA PHE A 24 20.48 9.97 19.39
C PHE A 24 21.58 10.89 19.91
N ASP A 25 22.35 11.51 19.00
CA ASP A 25 23.48 12.36 19.39
C ASP A 25 23.08 13.86 19.44
N LYS A 26 21.83 14.19 19.09
CA LYS A 26 21.26 15.55 19.01
C LYS A 26 22.15 16.52 18.20
N VAL A 27 22.84 15.98 17.19
CA VAL A 27 23.66 16.74 16.27
C VAL A 27 22.78 17.14 15.08
N ASP A 28 22.70 18.44 14.80
CA ASP A 28 22.07 18.92 13.57
C ASP A 28 22.93 18.53 12.36
N CYS A 29 22.50 17.49 11.65
CA CYS A 29 23.25 16.88 10.54
C CYS A 29 22.77 17.37 9.15
N GLY A 30 22.01 18.47 9.11
CA GLY A 30 21.44 19.07 7.90
C GLY A 30 19.92 18.93 7.80
N ASN A 31 19.33 19.56 6.76
CA ASN A 31 17.88 19.61 6.56
C ASN A 31 17.31 18.23 6.17
N PHE A 32 16.84 17.47 7.14
CA PHE A 32 15.97 16.31 6.91
C PHE A 32 14.55 16.76 6.57
N SER A 33 13.94 16.15 5.56
CA SER A 33 12.50 16.29 5.36
C SER A 33 11.73 15.56 6.47
N PHE A 34 10.47 15.93 6.73
CA PHE A 34 9.59 15.19 7.66
C PHE A 34 9.51 13.71 7.29
N LEU A 35 9.59 13.37 5.99
CA LEU A 35 9.52 12.01 5.52
C LEU A 35 10.76 11.21 5.92
N ASP A 36 11.95 11.83 5.83
CA ASP A 36 13.18 11.22 6.34
C ASP A 36 13.08 11.02 7.85
N LYS A 37 12.59 12.04 8.59
CA LYS A 37 12.39 11.94 10.04
C LYS A 37 11.41 10.82 10.40
N PHE A 38 10.29 10.71 9.68
CA PHE A 38 9.28 9.68 9.86
C PHE A 38 9.83 8.27 9.59
N LEU A 39 10.48 8.09 8.44
CA LEU A 39 11.05 6.82 8.02
C LEU A 39 12.18 6.37 8.93
N PHE A 40 12.98 7.28 9.47
CA PHE A 40 14.16 6.92 10.23
C PHE A 40 14.00 7.12 11.74
N TYR A 41 12.76 7.31 12.19
CA TYR A 41 12.46 7.48 13.61
C TYR A 41 12.83 6.21 14.40
N PRO A 42 13.55 6.32 15.53
CA PRO A 42 14.03 5.17 16.30
C PRO A 42 12.95 4.22 16.81
N GLU A 43 11.76 4.77 17.07
CA GLU A 43 10.63 4.05 17.62
C GLU A 43 9.46 4.11 16.62
N PRO A 44 9.48 3.30 15.55
CA PRO A 44 8.54 3.44 14.44
C PRO A 44 7.13 2.92 14.76
N THR A 45 6.64 3.12 15.98
CA THR A 45 5.26 2.81 16.41
C THR A 45 4.36 4.03 16.21
N PHE A 46 3.03 3.88 16.32
CA PHE A 46 2.14 5.04 16.29
C PHE A 46 2.42 6.02 17.44
N ASP A 47 2.69 5.53 18.65
CA ASP A 47 3.04 6.39 19.80
C ASP A 47 4.39 7.09 19.61
N GLY A 48 5.35 6.40 19.00
CA GLY A 48 6.65 6.98 18.64
C GLY A 48 6.51 8.04 17.55
N TRP A 49 5.80 7.75 16.46
CA TRP A 49 5.52 8.73 15.41
C TRP A 49 4.66 9.89 15.90
N GLN A 50 3.73 9.68 16.83
CA GLN A 50 2.99 10.79 17.44
C GLN A 50 3.94 11.71 18.21
N ARG A 51 4.88 11.16 19.00
CA ARG A 51 5.94 11.97 19.64
C ARG A 51 6.81 12.71 18.62
N LEU A 52 7.18 12.06 17.52
CA LEU A 52 7.91 12.72 16.43
C LEU A 52 7.15 13.96 15.92
N PHE A 53 5.86 13.84 15.63
CA PHE A 53 5.05 14.96 15.15
C PHE A 53 4.81 16.04 16.21
N ASP A 54 4.74 15.65 17.49
CA ASP A 54 4.51 16.58 18.58
C ASP A 54 5.79 17.37 18.96
N GLU A 55 6.97 16.75 18.84
CA GLU A 55 8.23 17.28 19.41
C GLU A 55 9.31 17.65 18.38
N GLU A 56 9.40 16.98 17.22
CA GLU A 56 10.57 17.04 16.34
C GLU A 56 10.25 17.52 14.90
N VAL A 57 8.97 17.47 14.49
CA VAL A 57 8.51 18.00 13.19
C VAL A 57 8.03 19.44 13.37
N GLU A 58 8.94 20.38 13.16
CA GLU A 58 8.66 21.82 13.24
C GLU A 58 8.06 22.39 11.94
N GLU A 59 8.25 21.71 10.81
CA GLU A 59 7.70 22.14 9.52
C GLU A 59 6.21 21.81 9.39
N THR A 60 5.46 22.69 8.73
CA THR A 60 4.05 22.43 8.44
C THR A 60 3.92 21.32 7.41
N VAL A 61 3.37 20.18 7.83
CA VAL A 61 3.05 19.04 6.98
C VAL A 61 1.83 19.39 6.13
N THR A 62 1.99 19.39 4.80
CA THR A 62 0.93 19.75 3.85
C THR A 62 -0.06 18.61 3.64
N ASP A 63 -1.21 18.89 3.02
CA ASP A 63 -2.19 17.86 2.64
C ASP A 63 -1.58 16.83 1.68
N GLN A 64 -0.67 17.26 0.81
CA GLN A 64 0.06 16.35 -0.07
C GLN A 64 0.99 15.43 0.73
N ASN A 65 1.59 15.90 1.83
CA ASN A 65 2.39 15.07 2.72
C ASN A 65 1.52 14.05 3.48
N VAL A 66 0.32 14.44 3.92
CA VAL A 66 -0.65 13.52 4.54
C VAL A 66 -1.07 12.44 3.54
N LYS A 67 -1.35 12.84 2.29
CA LYS A 67 -1.64 11.89 1.19
C LYS A 67 -0.47 10.93 0.96
N THR A 68 0.78 11.40 1.04
CA THR A 68 1.97 10.54 0.96
C THR A 68 2.00 9.53 2.12
N LEU A 69 1.77 9.96 3.36
CA LEU A 69 1.71 9.06 4.51
C LEU A 69 0.61 8.00 4.37
N ASN A 70 -0.59 8.38 3.92
CA ASN A 70 -1.66 7.41 3.69
C ASN A 70 -1.28 6.41 2.59
N ASN A 71 -0.63 6.85 1.51
CA ASN A 71 -0.12 5.92 0.49
C ASN A 71 0.92 4.97 1.08
N MET A 72 1.83 5.45 1.94
CA MET A 72 2.82 4.58 2.60
C MET A 72 2.15 3.45 3.37
N PHE A 73 1.22 3.79 4.27
CA PHE A 73 0.46 2.80 5.02
C PHE A 73 -0.40 1.90 4.13
N CYS A 74 -0.78 2.36 2.94
CA CYS A 74 -1.49 1.58 1.92
C CYS A 74 -0.55 0.68 1.08
N GLY A 75 0.58 0.25 1.64
CA GLY A 75 1.47 -0.76 1.07
C GLY A 75 2.75 -0.25 0.40
N GLN A 76 3.06 1.06 0.41
CA GLN A 76 4.38 1.52 -0.05
C GLN A 76 5.48 1.35 0.99
N LEU A 77 5.14 1.06 2.26
CA LEU A 77 6.11 0.67 3.28
C LEU A 77 6.99 -0.52 2.85
N ALA A 78 6.49 -1.40 1.95
CA ALA A 78 7.25 -2.48 1.32
C ALA A 78 8.51 -2.05 0.57
N ASP A 79 8.56 -0.80 0.08
CA ASP A 79 9.71 -0.27 -0.65
C ASP A 79 10.84 0.20 0.31
N TYR A 80 10.59 0.13 1.62
CA TYR A 80 11.52 0.50 2.67
C TYR A 80 11.93 -0.75 3.47
N PHE A 81 12.26 -0.58 4.75
CA PHE A 81 12.78 -1.64 5.60
C PHE A 81 11.72 -2.33 6.47
N PHE A 82 10.43 -2.05 6.24
CA PHE A 82 9.32 -2.62 7.00
C PHE A 82 9.00 -4.03 6.52
N CYS A 83 8.99 -4.99 7.43
CA CYS A 83 8.61 -6.36 7.10
C CYS A 83 7.10 -6.46 6.85
N ILE A 84 6.65 -7.56 6.29
CA ILE A 84 5.25 -7.76 5.93
C ILE A 84 4.30 -7.71 7.15
N GLU A 85 4.75 -8.15 8.32
CA GLU A 85 3.99 -8.09 9.57
C GLU A 85 3.79 -6.64 10.03
N ASP A 86 4.84 -5.83 9.96
CA ASP A 86 4.76 -4.39 10.25
C ASP A 86 3.79 -3.71 9.30
N GLN A 87 3.88 -4.03 8.01
CA GLN A 87 2.98 -3.47 7.01
C GLN A 87 1.51 -3.81 7.29
N ASP A 88 1.21 -5.07 7.59
CA ASP A 88 -0.15 -5.52 7.96
C ASP A 88 -0.67 -4.76 9.19
N TYR A 89 0.16 -4.64 10.23
CA TYR A 89 -0.18 -3.91 11.43
C TYR A 89 -0.52 -2.43 11.14
N TYR A 90 0.34 -1.72 10.42
CA TYR A 90 0.10 -0.30 10.14
C TYR A 90 -1.08 -0.08 9.19
N PHE A 91 -1.28 -0.99 8.22
CA PHE A 91 -2.42 -0.96 7.32
C PHE A 91 -3.73 -1.10 8.11
N LYS A 92 -3.89 -2.17 8.90
CA LYS A 92 -5.11 -2.41 9.69
C LYS A 92 -5.39 -1.32 10.71
N THR A 93 -4.34 -0.80 11.35
CA THR A 93 -4.52 0.30 12.30
C THR A 93 -5.00 1.58 11.59
N THR A 94 -4.48 1.86 10.40
CA THR A 94 -4.84 3.06 9.64
C THR A 94 -6.22 2.92 8.99
N PHE A 95 -6.45 1.85 8.24
CA PHE A 95 -7.60 1.69 7.35
C PHE A 95 -8.71 0.82 7.96
N GLY A 96 -8.40 -0.05 8.93
CA GLY A 96 -9.32 -1.02 9.50
C GLY A 96 -9.30 -2.37 8.79
N ASP A 97 -10.11 -3.32 9.28
CA ASP A 97 -10.28 -4.65 8.67
C ASP A 97 -11.29 -4.64 7.50
N VAL A 98 -12.13 -3.61 7.43
CA VAL A 98 -13.10 -3.32 6.37
C VAL A 98 -13.05 -1.84 6.03
N TYR A 99 -13.37 -1.48 4.79
CA TYR A 99 -13.42 -0.11 4.35
C TYR A 99 -14.47 0.69 5.12
N ASP A 100 -14.06 1.84 5.60
CA ASP A 100 -14.90 2.82 6.30
C ASP A 100 -14.50 4.21 5.80
N LYS A 101 -15.46 4.90 5.16
CA LYS A 101 -15.26 6.23 4.58
C LYS A 101 -15.01 7.30 5.65
N ASP A 102 -15.54 7.11 6.85
CA ASP A 102 -15.43 8.07 7.94
C ASP A 102 -14.18 7.87 8.81
N ARG A 103 -13.42 6.79 8.54
CA ARG A 103 -12.17 6.44 9.20
C ARG A 103 -11.22 7.64 9.24
N LYS A 104 -10.67 7.88 10.42
CA LYS A 104 -9.67 8.93 10.64
C LYS A 104 -8.27 8.36 10.59
N PHE A 105 -7.34 9.18 10.11
CA PHE A 105 -5.92 8.88 10.13
C PHE A 105 -5.43 8.82 11.59
N PRO A 106 -4.70 7.79 12.02
CA PRO A 106 -4.40 7.56 13.44
C PRO A 106 -3.34 8.50 14.05
N LEU A 107 -2.75 9.40 13.25
CA LEU A 107 -1.76 10.38 13.72
C LEU A 107 -2.35 11.79 13.63
N ARG A 108 -2.15 12.57 14.69
CA ARG A 108 -2.41 14.02 14.64
C ARG A 108 -1.22 14.69 13.98
N ILE A 109 -1.50 15.43 12.92
CA ILE A 109 -0.50 16.13 12.12
C ILE A 109 -0.55 17.61 12.50
N ASN A 110 0.59 18.30 12.51
CA ASN A 110 0.70 19.73 12.86
C ASN A 110 0.06 20.09 14.22
N GLN A 111 0.11 19.18 15.20
CA GLN A 111 -0.52 19.34 16.52
C GLN A 111 -2.02 19.70 16.46
N GLU A 112 -2.72 19.24 15.41
CA GLU A 112 -4.15 19.46 15.25
C GLU A 112 -4.95 18.86 16.41
N SER A 113 -6.03 19.56 16.80
CA SER A 113 -6.91 19.10 17.87
C SER A 113 -7.77 17.89 17.48
N GLN A 114 -7.83 17.57 16.19
CA GLN A 114 -8.61 16.47 15.63
C GLN A 114 -7.78 15.65 14.66
N TYR A 115 -8.14 14.38 14.51
CA TYR A 115 -7.57 13.51 13.49
C TYR A 115 -8.16 13.85 12.11
N ARG A 116 -7.30 13.90 11.10
CA ARG A 116 -7.70 14.12 9.70
C ARG A 116 -8.43 12.90 9.14
N THR A 117 -9.25 13.10 8.12
CA THR A 117 -9.75 11.99 7.28
C THR A 117 -8.61 11.38 6.46
N ILE A 118 -8.76 10.13 6.05
CA ILE A 118 -7.89 9.53 5.04
C ILE A 118 -7.97 10.37 3.75
N ALA A 119 -6.82 10.79 3.23
CA ALA A 119 -6.67 11.70 2.10
C ALA A 119 -6.58 11.00 0.73
N ILE A 120 -6.61 9.67 0.72
CA ILE A 120 -6.70 8.85 -0.50
C ILE A 120 -8.09 8.23 -0.60
N THR A 121 -8.63 8.16 -1.81
CA THR A 121 -9.96 7.59 -2.06
C THR A 121 -9.92 6.07 -2.15
N GLU A 122 -11.08 5.44 -2.11
CA GLU A 122 -11.29 4.00 -2.31
C GLU A 122 -10.64 3.48 -3.60
N ASN A 123 -10.77 4.23 -4.70
CA ASN A 123 -10.15 3.91 -5.98
C ASN A 123 -8.61 3.92 -5.90
N ALA A 124 -8.03 4.90 -5.20
CA ALA A 124 -6.59 4.96 -4.96
C ALA A 124 -6.09 3.84 -4.05
N ILE A 125 -6.84 3.51 -3.00
CA ILE A 125 -6.55 2.39 -2.10
C ILE A 125 -6.57 1.06 -2.88
N PHE A 126 -7.64 0.82 -3.65
CA PHE A 126 -7.78 -0.37 -4.48
C PHE A 126 -6.64 -0.52 -5.48
N LEU A 127 -6.27 0.58 -6.18
CA LEU A 127 -5.10 0.60 -7.05
C LEU A 127 -3.82 0.18 -6.31
N GLN A 128 -3.56 0.69 -5.11
CA GLN A 128 -2.36 0.30 -4.36
C GLN A 128 -2.37 -1.19 -3.99
N LEU A 129 -3.50 -1.71 -3.48
CA LEU A 129 -3.64 -3.12 -3.12
C LEU A 129 -3.38 -4.03 -4.33
N VAL A 130 -4.01 -3.73 -5.47
CA VAL A 130 -3.84 -4.46 -6.73
C VAL A 130 -2.40 -4.37 -7.25
N ASN A 131 -1.81 -3.17 -7.27
CA ASN A 131 -0.46 -2.96 -7.79
C ASN A 131 0.59 -3.66 -6.94
N ARG A 132 0.49 -3.56 -5.61
CA ARG A 132 1.42 -4.23 -4.68
C ARG A 132 1.29 -5.75 -4.77
N MET A 133 0.08 -6.27 -4.91
CA MET A 133 -0.15 -7.69 -5.15
C MET A 133 0.46 -8.13 -6.49
N SER A 134 0.22 -7.41 -7.58
CA SER A 134 0.78 -7.72 -8.90
C SER A 134 2.32 -7.71 -8.91
N LYS A 135 2.95 -6.73 -8.26
CA LYS A 135 4.41 -6.69 -8.13
C LYS A 135 4.97 -7.88 -7.36
N TRP A 136 4.33 -8.25 -6.25
CA TRP A 136 4.72 -9.42 -5.47
C TRP A 136 4.64 -10.72 -6.29
N LEU A 137 3.53 -10.93 -7.01
CA LEU A 137 3.34 -12.11 -7.86
C LEU A 137 4.44 -12.25 -8.93
N LYS A 138 4.84 -11.12 -9.53
CA LYS A 138 5.89 -11.06 -10.57
C LYS A 138 7.32 -11.11 -10.01
N ALA A 139 7.51 -10.85 -8.73
CA ALA A 139 8.85 -10.77 -8.15
C ALA A 139 9.52 -12.14 -8.15
N LYS A 140 10.86 -12.21 -8.29
CA LYS A 140 11.57 -13.48 -8.10
C LYS A 140 11.70 -13.79 -6.60
N ASP A 141 12.15 -12.80 -5.82
CA ASP A 141 12.55 -13.02 -4.41
C ASP A 141 11.90 -12.07 -3.38
N SER A 142 10.98 -11.19 -3.79
CA SER A 142 10.39 -10.19 -2.87
C SER A 142 9.28 -10.79 -2.02
N LYS A 143 9.47 -10.81 -0.69
CA LYS A 143 8.47 -11.30 0.29
C LYS A 143 7.67 -10.18 0.97
N GLU A 144 8.18 -8.95 0.92
CA GLU A 144 7.61 -7.82 1.66
C GLU A 144 6.49 -7.08 0.90
N GLN A 145 6.13 -7.49 -0.31
CA GLN A 145 5.04 -6.88 -1.08
C GLN A 145 3.74 -7.68 -0.98
N GLY A 146 2.67 -7.10 -1.54
CA GLY A 146 1.39 -7.80 -1.72
C GLY A 146 0.54 -7.89 -0.46
N ILE A 147 0.46 -6.80 0.32
CA ILE A 147 -0.27 -6.74 1.59
C ILE A 147 -1.75 -7.19 1.50
N ALA A 148 -2.36 -7.08 0.31
CA ALA A 148 -3.70 -7.59 0.03
C ALA A 148 -3.88 -9.08 0.34
N ARG A 149 -2.80 -9.89 0.26
CA ARG A 149 -2.82 -11.33 0.59
C ARG A 149 -3.05 -11.63 2.07
N PHE A 150 -2.99 -10.61 2.94
CA PHE A 150 -3.30 -10.67 4.37
C PHE A 150 -4.53 -9.82 4.74
N ASN A 151 -5.07 -9.07 3.78
CA ASN A 151 -6.14 -8.08 3.96
C ASN A 151 -7.30 -8.34 2.99
N GLU A 152 -7.62 -9.62 2.79
CA GLU A 152 -8.63 -10.10 1.84
C GLU A 152 -10.02 -9.53 2.15
N ARG A 153 -10.40 -9.49 3.44
CA ARG A 153 -11.65 -8.90 3.91
C ARG A 153 -11.76 -7.40 3.59
N TYR A 154 -10.65 -6.67 3.72
CA TYR A 154 -10.62 -5.26 3.38
C TYR A 154 -10.74 -5.08 1.86
N PHE A 155 -9.99 -5.87 1.10
CA PHE A 155 -10.07 -5.89 -0.37
C PHE A 155 -11.50 -6.15 -0.86
N GLU A 156 -12.18 -7.15 -0.28
CA GLU A 156 -13.59 -7.45 -0.57
C GLU A 156 -14.50 -6.26 -0.27
N SER A 157 -14.34 -5.63 0.90
CA SER A 157 -15.20 -4.51 1.32
C SER A 157 -15.08 -3.26 0.45
N LEU A 158 -14.01 -3.13 -0.35
CA LEU A 158 -13.86 -2.05 -1.33
C LEU A 158 -14.69 -2.27 -2.60
N LEU A 159 -14.94 -3.52 -3.00
CA LEU A 159 -15.55 -3.84 -4.29
C LEU A 159 -16.89 -3.13 -4.55
N PRO A 160 -17.79 -2.96 -3.55
CA PRO A 160 -19.06 -2.27 -3.75
C PRO A 160 -18.95 -0.75 -3.96
N VAL A 161 -17.81 -0.13 -3.62
CA VAL A 161 -17.66 1.33 -3.57
C VAL A 161 -16.65 1.88 -4.58
N ILE A 162 -15.88 1.02 -5.24
CA ILE A 162 -14.91 1.42 -6.27
C ILE A 162 -15.57 1.59 -7.64
N ASP A 163 -14.91 2.35 -8.51
CA ASP A 163 -15.31 2.47 -9.91
C ASP A 163 -15.19 1.12 -10.64
N THR A 164 -16.12 0.86 -11.55
CA THR A 164 -16.07 -0.32 -12.42
C THR A 164 -15.14 -0.14 -13.63
N ALA A 165 -14.63 1.07 -13.86
CA ALA A 165 -13.75 1.42 -14.99
C ALA A 165 -12.53 0.48 -15.17
N PRO A 166 -11.85 0.00 -14.11
CA PRO A 166 -10.74 -0.96 -14.26
C PRO A 166 -11.14 -2.32 -14.86
N PHE A 167 -12.41 -2.68 -14.80
CA PHE A 167 -12.92 -3.99 -15.23
C PHE A 167 -13.40 -4.00 -16.68
N ILE A 168 -13.75 -2.84 -17.24
CA ILE A 168 -14.24 -2.66 -18.62
C ILE A 168 -13.30 -3.34 -19.62
N ALA A 169 -13.86 -4.20 -20.48
CA ALA A 169 -13.10 -4.88 -21.52
C ALA A 169 -12.84 -3.98 -22.74
N GLY A 170 -11.75 -4.24 -23.47
CA GLY A 170 -11.43 -3.53 -24.70
C GLY A 170 -10.55 -2.27 -24.54
N SER A 171 -10.67 -1.35 -25.49
CA SER A 171 -9.82 -0.15 -25.63
C SER A 171 -10.41 1.12 -25.00
N ASP A 172 -11.68 1.11 -24.62
CA ASP A 172 -12.42 2.31 -24.18
C ASP A 172 -12.31 2.53 -22.67
N ILE A 173 -11.12 2.26 -22.12
CA ILE A 173 -10.85 2.43 -20.70
C ILE A 173 -10.60 3.92 -20.43
N PRO A 174 -11.36 4.56 -19.52
CA PRO A 174 -11.11 5.94 -19.14
C PRO A 174 -9.67 6.15 -18.64
N ARG A 175 -9.10 7.32 -18.92
CA ARG A 175 -7.74 7.66 -18.49
C ARG A 175 -7.60 7.71 -16.96
N GLU A 176 -8.66 8.13 -16.28
CA GLU A 176 -8.73 8.30 -14.83
C GLU A 176 -10.09 7.79 -14.31
N THR A 177 -10.15 7.43 -13.04
CA THR A 177 -11.40 7.16 -12.32
C THR A 177 -12.25 8.43 -12.20
N SER A 178 -13.52 8.28 -11.87
CA SER A 178 -14.50 9.35 -11.72
C SER A 178 -14.05 10.44 -10.74
N ASP A 179 -13.27 10.07 -9.73
CA ASP A 179 -12.67 10.94 -8.72
C ASP A 179 -11.27 11.48 -9.09
N GLY A 180 -10.73 11.13 -10.27
CA GLY A 180 -9.39 11.52 -10.73
C GLY A 180 -8.23 10.90 -9.94
N SER A 181 -8.49 9.96 -9.04
CA SER A 181 -7.52 9.49 -8.04
C SER A 181 -6.62 8.36 -8.54
N ALA A 182 -7.09 7.58 -9.51
CA ALA A 182 -6.46 6.37 -9.99
C ALA A 182 -6.52 6.29 -11.52
N LYS A 183 -5.62 5.50 -12.09
CA LYS A 183 -5.56 5.21 -13.52
C LYS A 183 -6.11 3.81 -13.78
N PRO A 184 -7.32 3.67 -14.36
CA PRO A 184 -7.98 2.38 -14.52
C PRO A 184 -7.17 1.35 -15.33
N ASP A 185 -6.38 1.80 -16.31
CA ASP A 185 -5.50 0.97 -17.12
C ASP A 185 -4.40 0.27 -16.28
N ILE A 186 -3.80 1.00 -15.33
CA ILE A 186 -2.80 0.45 -14.41
C ILE A 186 -3.45 -0.58 -13.48
N THR A 187 -4.62 -0.25 -12.91
CA THR A 187 -5.37 -1.18 -12.06
C THR A 187 -5.74 -2.44 -12.85
N ARG A 188 -6.25 -2.30 -14.08
CA ARG A 188 -6.59 -3.43 -14.97
C ARG A 188 -5.39 -4.32 -15.24
N ALA A 189 -4.21 -3.75 -15.53
CA ALA A 189 -2.99 -4.53 -15.78
C ALA A 189 -2.57 -5.35 -14.54
N GLY A 190 -2.75 -4.79 -13.35
CA GLY A 190 -2.54 -5.49 -12.08
C GLY A 190 -3.56 -6.61 -11.87
N LEU A 191 -4.86 -6.34 -12.08
CA LEU A 191 -5.93 -7.34 -12.00
C LEU A 191 -5.68 -8.51 -12.96
N ARG A 192 -5.30 -8.24 -14.22
CA ARG A 192 -4.92 -9.28 -15.19
C ARG A 192 -3.79 -10.16 -14.69
N THR A 193 -2.83 -9.58 -13.98
CA THR A 193 -1.73 -10.35 -13.38
C THR A 193 -2.28 -11.27 -12.28
N ILE A 194 -3.11 -10.77 -11.38
CA ILE A 194 -3.72 -11.57 -10.30
C ILE A 194 -4.53 -12.73 -10.90
N LEU A 195 -5.42 -12.43 -11.85
CA LEU A 195 -6.26 -13.40 -12.53
C LEU A 195 -5.44 -14.46 -13.27
N LYS A 196 -4.33 -14.07 -13.93
CA LYS A 196 -3.41 -15.01 -14.60
C LYS A 196 -2.71 -15.94 -13.60
N PHE A 197 -2.20 -15.41 -12.49
CA PHE A 197 -1.55 -16.24 -11.47
C PHE A 197 -2.53 -17.17 -10.74
N SER A 198 -3.84 -16.88 -10.76
CA SER A 198 -4.87 -17.77 -10.17
C SER A 198 -5.15 -19.05 -10.98
N ILE A 199 -4.64 -19.14 -12.21
CA ILE A 199 -4.88 -20.27 -13.13
C ILE A 199 -3.59 -20.98 -13.56
N GLU A 200 -2.43 -20.33 -13.43
CA GLU A 200 -1.13 -20.94 -13.75
C GLU A 200 -0.74 -21.96 -12.69
N GLN A 201 -0.46 -23.20 -13.10
CA GLN A 201 -0.02 -24.24 -12.16
C GLN A 201 1.35 -23.88 -11.57
N PRO A 202 1.50 -23.90 -10.23
CA PRO A 202 2.76 -23.57 -9.60
C PRO A 202 3.82 -24.65 -9.86
N GLN A 203 5.04 -24.24 -10.21
CA GLN A 203 6.17 -25.15 -10.42
C GLN A 203 7.09 -25.26 -9.18
N THR A 204 6.90 -24.41 -8.19
CA THR A 204 7.70 -24.34 -6.96
C THR A 204 6.79 -24.09 -5.75
N GLU A 205 7.30 -24.36 -4.55
CA GLU A 205 6.58 -24.06 -3.29
C GLU A 205 6.29 -22.56 -3.13
N SER A 206 7.26 -21.69 -3.45
CA SER A 206 7.05 -20.24 -3.51
C SER A 206 6.03 -19.84 -4.59
N GLY A 207 5.94 -20.59 -5.67
CA GLY A 207 4.90 -20.45 -6.69
C GLY A 207 3.53 -20.85 -6.14
N ASN A 208 3.45 -21.86 -5.28
CA ASN A 208 2.21 -22.32 -4.67
C ASN A 208 1.62 -21.27 -3.73
N GLU A 209 2.44 -20.61 -2.91
CA GLU A 209 1.99 -19.49 -2.06
C GLU A 209 1.37 -18.36 -2.90
N ARG A 210 2.01 -18.03 -4.02
CA ARG A 210 1.54 -16.99 -4.95
C ARG A 210 0.26 -17.37 -5.66
N PHE A 211 0.20 -18.62 -6.13
CA PHE A 211 -0.99 -19.20 -6.74
C PHE A 211 -2.17 -19.14 -5.77
N GLU A 212 -2.01 -19.62 -4.54
CA GLU A 212 -3.08 -19.64 -3.54
C GLU A 212 -3.57 -18.24 -3.17
N ALA A 213 -2.66 -17.28 -2.98
CA ALA A 213 -3.05 -15.90 -2.70
C ALA A 213 -3.77 -15.24 -3.90
N ALA A 214 -3.32 -15.49 -5.12
CA ALA A 214 -4.01 -15.01 -6.33
C ALA A 214 -5.37 -15.68 -6.52
N ARG A 215 -5.49 -16.97 -6.21
CA ARG A 215 -6.74 -17.74 -6.25
C ARG A 215 -7.77 -17.17 -5.29
N ARG A 216 -7.42 -16.94 -4.02
CA ARG A 216 -8.36 -16.40 -3.01
C ARG A 216 -8.88 -15.01 -3.40
N LEU A 217 -8.00 -14.10 -3.85
CA LEU A 217 -8.44 -12.79 -4.34
C LEU A 217 -9.30 -12.88 -5.60
N THR A 218 -9.03 -13.86 -6.47
CA THR A 218 -9.86 -14.10 -7.66
C THR A 218 -11.23 -14.65 -7.29
N GLU A 219 -11.34 -15.53 -6.30
CA GLU A 219 -12.62 -16.02 -5.78
C GLU A 219 -13.48 -14.86 -5.27
N ILE A 220 -12.88 -13.99 -4.43
CA ILE A 220 -13.54 -12.77 -3.97
C ILE A 220 -14.01 -11.91 -5.15
N LEU A 221 -13.15 -11.65 -6.15
CA LEU A 221 -13.55 -10.87 -7.31
C LEU A 221 -14.72 -11.53 -8.07
N MET A 222 -14.69 -12.85 -8.23
CA MET A 222 -15.71 -13.59 -8.97
C MET A 222 -17.07 -13.64 -8.26
N ASP A 223 -17.11 -13.51 -6.94
CA ASP A 223 -18.36 -13.36 -6.18
C ASP A 223 -19.09 -12.05 -6.52
N TYR A 224 -18.37 -11.04 -6.99
CA TYR A 224 -18.90 -9.74 -7.43
C TYR A 224 -18.91 -9.59 -8.96
N ALA A 225 -18.77 -10.70 -9.71
CA ALA A 225 -18.61 -10.65 -11.16
C ALA A 225 -19.77 -10.01 -11.92
N ASP A 226 -20.98 -10.04 -11.36
CA ASP A 226 -22.16 -9.45 -11.98
C ASP A 226 -22.28 -7.94 -11.68
N ASP A 227 -21.60 -7.45 -10.65
CA ASP A 227 -21.55 -6.03 -10.25
C ASP A 227 -20.33 -5.30 -10.85
N LEU A 228 -19.24 -6.03 -11.10
CA LEU A 228 -17.96 -5.48 -11.59
C LEU A 228 -17.84 -5.49 -13.12
N ALA A 229 -18.87 -4.98 -13.80
CA ALA A 229 -18.93 -4.82 -15.26
C ALA A 229 -18.42 -6.05 -16.04
N ASP A 230 -17.34 -5.91 -16.80
CA ASP A 230 -16.79 -6.95 -17.67
C ASP A 230 -15.75 -7.87 -17.00
N LEU A 231 -15.79 -8.04 -15.66
CA LEU A 231 -14.82 -8.87 -14.95
C LEU A 231 -14.71 -10.29 -15.53
N ARG A 232 -15.84 -10.91 -15.93
CA ARG A 232 -15.83 -12.25 -16.55
C ARG A 232 -15.05 -12.27 -17.87
N SER A 233 -15.17 -11.21 -18.67
CA SER A 233 -14.41 -11.03 -19.91
C SER A 233 -12.93 -10.81 -19.62
N LEU A 234 -12.60 -10.01 -18.61
CA LEU A 234 -11.22 -9.80 -18.15
C LEU A 234 -10.56 -11.11 -17.68
N TYR A 235 -11.30 -11.95 -16.96
CA TYR A 235 -10.83 -13.27 -16.54
C TYR A 235 -10.62 -14.20 -17.74
N ALA A 236 -11.51 -14.17 -18.75
CA ALA A 236 -11.33 -14.92 -19.99
C ALA A 236 -10.11 -14.45 -20.80
N GLU A 237 -9.82 -13.15 -20.82
CA GLU A 237 -8.59 -12.60 -21.42
C GLU A 237 -7.33 -13.13 -20.71
N ALA A 238 -7.33 -13.18 -19.38
CA ALA A 238 -6.20 -13.68 -18.59
C ALA A 238 -5.89 -15.16 -18.90
N LYS A 239 -6.91 -15.98 -19.21
CA LYS A 239 -6.76 -17.40 -19.61
C LYS A 239 -6.08 -17.62 -20.95
N ARG A 240 -6.06 -16.63 -21.85
CA ARG A 240 -5.57 -16.79 -23.23
C ARG A 240 -4.07 -16.51 -23.39
N ILE A 241 -3.38 -16.12 -22.33
CA ILE A 241 -1.98 -15.61 -22.35
C ILE A 241 -1.06 -16.59 -21.63
#